data_AF-A0A7S3KNZ9-F1
#
_entry.id   AF-A0A7S3KNZ9-F1
#
_cell.length_a   1.000
_cell.length_b   1.000
_cell.length_c   1.000
_cell.angle_alpha   90.00
_cell.angle_beta   90.00
_cell.angle_gamma   90.00
#
_symmetry.space_group_name_H-M   'P 1'
#
loop_
_entity.id
_entity.type
_entity.pdbx_description
1 polymer ?
#
loop_
_entity_poly.entity_id
_entity_poly.type
_entity_poly.pdbx_seq_one_letter_code
_entity_poly.pdbx_strand_id
1 'polypeptide(L)'
;EEMQDYYNEADTCDFNVFIYRNGSEDGLVFDCTTAETEITITNIMHTNEISKMRDMHRYERSFNYYNGPEFSSLDERLQAGLSEFLQGHGINEHLAAFVEVMSIDKDNRLYINWLEDMKAFVN
;
A
#
# COMPACT_ATOMS: atom_id res chain seq x y z
N GLU A 1 23.73 14.69 -11.02
CA GLU A 1 22.45 15.15 -11.57
C GLU A 1 21.63 13.97 -12.05
N GLU A 2 21.90 13.33 -13.19
CA GLU A 2 21.06 12.20 -13.68
C GLU A 2 20.92 11.00 -12.69
N MET A 3 21.98 10.65 -11.97
CA MET A 3 21.95 9.57 -10.97
C MET A 3 21.27 10.00 -9.66
N GLN A 4 21.15 11.30 -9.42
CA GLN A 4 20.53 11.91 -8.25
C GLN A 4 19.04 12.14 -8.51
N ASP A 5 18.67 12.40 -9.77
CA ASP A 5 17.30 12.47 -10.24
C ASP A 5 16.60 11.11 -10.24
N TYR A 6 17.34 10.00 -10.42
CA TYR A 6 16.82 8.64 -10.25
C TYR A 6 16.42 8.31 -8.80
N TYR A 7 17.06 8.92 -7.80
CA TYR A 7 16.65 8.81 -6.39
C TYR A 7 15.62 9.88 -5.97
N ASN A 8 15.28 10.82 -6.85
CA ASN A 8 14.33 11.92 -6.58
C ASN A 8 12.91 11.63 -7.11
N GLU A 9 12.68 10.50 -7.78
CA GLU A 9 11.32 9.99 -7.92
C GLU A 9 10.93 9.56 -6.51
N ALA A 10 10.14 10.39 -5.81
CA ALA A 10 9.87 10.25 -4.38
C ALA A 10 9.77 8.77 -3.99
N ASP A 11 10.62 8.32 -3.06
CA ASP A 11 10.71 6.94 -2.54
C ASP A 11 9.37 6.58 -1.88
N THR A 12 8.37 6.39 -2.71
CA THR A 12 7.00 6.15 -2.31
C THR A 12 6.80 4.66 -2.25
N CYS A 13 6.09 4.22 -1.22
CA CYS A 13 5.73 2.82 -1.09
C CYS A 13 4.21 2.68 -1.07
N ASP A 14 3.68 1.96 -2.06
CA ASP A 14 2.27 1.60 -2.10
C ASP A 14 2.00 0.40 -1.20
N PHE A 15 0.93 0.48 -0.42
CA PHE A 15 0.44 -0.63 0.38
C PHE A 15 -1.08 -0.62 0.48
N ASN A 16 -1.64 -1.73 0.91
CA ASN A 16 -3.08 -1.89 1.10
C ASN A 16 -3.39 -2.20 2.55
N VAL A 17 -4.41 -1.53 3.10
CA VAL A 17 -4.93 -1.80 4.43
C VAL A 17 -6.29 -2.46 4.30
N PHE A 18 -6.44 -3.64 4.89
CA PHE A 18 -7.69 -4.39 4.93
C PHE A 18 -8.25 -4.36 6.36
N ILE A 19 -9.46 -3.83 6.53
CA ILE A 19 -10.12 -3.75 7.83
C ILE A 19 -11.45 -4.47 7.77
N TYR A 20 -11.60 -5.48 8.61
CA TYR A 20 -12.80 -6.31 8.68
C TYR A 20 -12.97 -6.87 10.09
N ARG A 21 -14.21 -7.25 10.44
CA ARG A 21 -14.48 -7.95 11.70
C ARG A 21 -14.09 -9.41 11.57
N ASN A 22 -13.57 -9.99 12.66
CA ASN A 22 -13.21 -11.41 12.64
C ASN A 22 -14.42 -12.29 12.28
N GLY A 23 -14.25 -13.20 11.31
CA GLY A 23 -15.32 -14.05 10.78
C GLY A 23 -16.33 -13.35 9.85
N SER A 24 -16.11 -12.08 9.52
CA SER A 24 -16.93 -11.32 8.57
C SER A 24 -16.24 -11.22 7.21
N GLU A 25 -17.01 -11.34 6.13
CA GLU A 25 -16.55 -11.03 4.77
C GLU A 25 -16.81 -9.56 4.37
N ASP A 26 -17.61 -8.85 5.17
CA ASP A 26 -17.81 -7.40 5.08
C ASP A 26 -16.57 -6.65 5.60
N GLY A 27 -16.03 -5.74 4.79
CA GLY A 27 -14.82 -5.01 5.12
C GLY A 27 -14.51 -3.83 4.19
N LEU A 28 -13.50 -3.08 4.60
CA LEU A 28 -12.96 -1.93 3.89
C LEU A 28 -11.55 -2.24 3.40
N VAL A 29 -11.23 -1.77 2.19
CA VAL A 29 -9.88 -1.81 1.61
C VAL A 29 -9.45 -0.39 1.31
N PHE A 30 -8.34 0.03 1.91
CA PHE A 30 -7.71 1.32 1.67
C PHE A 30 -6.50 1.11 0.77
N ASP A 31 -6.45 1.83 -0.33
CA ASP A 31 -5.23 1.99 -1.11
C ASP A 31 -4.45 3.18 -0.52
N CYS A 32 -3.23 2.91 -0.06
CA CYS A 32 -2.38 3.89 0.60
C CYS A 32 -1.03 3.97 -0.09
N THR A 33 -0.44 5.15 -0.04
CA THR A 33 0.94 5.42 -0.43
C THR A 33 1.62 6.10 0.76
N THR A 34 2.85 5.69 1.07
CA THR A 34 3.69 6.38 2.04
C THR A 34 4.85 7.08 1.36
N ALA A 35 5.17 8.29 1.82
CA ALA A 35 6.35 9.04 1.43
C ALA A 35 6.76 9.94 2.59
N GLU A 36 8.06 10.03 2.89
CA GLU A 36 8.59 10.83 4.00
C GLU A 36 7.86 10.55 5.33
N THR A 37 7.51 9.28 5.60
CA THR A 37 6.76 8.82 6.77
C THR A 37 5.29 9.28 6.85
N GLU A 38 4.78 9.97 5.84
CA GLU A 38 3.37 10.38 5.76
C GLU A 38 2.55 9.38 4.94
N ILE A 39 1.37 9.01 5.45
CA ILE A 39 0.43 8.11 4.76
C ILE A 39 -0.61 8.95 4.03
N THR A 40 -0.68 8.78 2.71
CA THR A 40 -1.75 9.30 1.85
C THR A 40 -2.71 8.17 1.49
N ILE A 41 -4.02 8.40 1.67
CA ILE A 41 -5.08 7.48 1.22
C ILE A 41 -5.52 7.92 -0.18
N THR A 42 -5.50 7.01 -1.15
CA THR A 42 -5.91 7.31 -2.53
C THR A 42 -7.36 6.93 -2.78
N ASN A 43 -7.75 5.71 -2.42
CA ASN A 43 -9.10 5.16 -2.65
C ASN A 43 -9.56 4.34 -1.46
N ILE A 44 -10.88 4.22 -1.29
CA ILE A 44 -11.49 3.38 -0.25
C ILE A 44 -12.61 2.54 -0.87
N MET A 45 -12.39 1.24 -0.91
CA MET A 45 -13.35 0.24 -1.36
C MET A 45 -14.10 -0.35 -0.17
N HIS A 46 -15.40 -0.55 -0.34
CA HIS A 46 -16.21 -1.44 0.49
C HIS A 46 -16.43 -2.77 -0.24
N THR A 47 -16.37 -3.89 0.48
CA THR A 47 -16.60 -5.23 -0.09
C THR A 47 -17.31 -6.15 0.90
N ASN A 48 -18.06 -7.11 0.37
CA ASN A 48 -18.65 -8.24 1.12
C ASN A 48 -17.90 -9.55 0.87
N GLU A 49 -16.71 -9.48 0.28
CA GLU A 49 -15.85 -10.61 -0.07
C GLU A 49 -14.38 -10.30 0.31
N ILE A 50 -14.12 -9.79 1.52
CA ILE A 50 -12.79 -9.30 1.93
C ILE A 50 -11.70 -10.36 1.80
N SER A 51 -12.01 -11.64 2.06
CA SER A 51 -11.05 -12.74 1.92
C SER A 51 -10.58 -12.87 0.47
N LYS A 52 -11.50 -12.73 -0.48
CA LYS A 52 -11.17 -12.73 -1.91
C LYS A 52 -10.39 -11.48 -2.31
N MET A 53 -10.73 -10.31 -1.77
CA MET A 53 -10.02 -9.06 -2.10
C MET A 53 -8.57 -9.04 -1.62
N ARG A 54 -8.25 -9.73 -0.52
CA ARG A 54 -6.89 -9.86 0.02
C ARG A 54 -6.02 -10.76 -0.85
N ASP A 55 -6.58 -11.84 -1.38
CA ASP A 55 -5.83 -12.83 -2.15
C ASP A 55 -5.74 -12.45 -3.64
N MET A 56 -6.49 -11.41 -4.08
CA MET A 56 -6.48 -10.87 -5.44
C MET A 56 -5.43 -9.76 -5.60
N HIS A 57 -4.69 -9.79 -6.71
CA HIS A 57 -3.73 -8.74 -7.03
C HIS A 57 -4.43 -7.37 -7.18
N ARG A 58 -3.82 -6.28 -6.68
CA ARG A 58 -4.42 -4.94 -6.70
C ARG A 58 -4.93 -4.52 -8.08
N TYR A 59 -4.12 -4.68 -9.13
CA TYR A 59 -4.55 -4.35 -10.50
C TYR A 59 -5.76 -5.16 -10.99
N GLU A 60 -5.83 -6.45 -10.66
CA GLU A 60 -6.97 -7.29 -11.02
C GLU A 60 -8.23 -6.86 -10.25
N ARG A 61 -8.07 -6.55 -8.96
CA ARG A 61 -9.13 -5.99 -8.13
C ARG A 61 -9.67 -4.69 -8.75
N SER A 62 -8.77 -3.79 -9.16
CA SER A 62 -9.16 -2.50 -9.73
C SER A 62 -9.83 -2.58 -11.09
N PHE A 63 -9.58 -3.63 -11.86
CA PHE A 63 -10.23 -3.85 -13.15
C PHE A 63 -11.62 -4.48 -13.01
N ASN A 64 -11.78 -5.41 -12.06
CA ASN A 64 -13.00 -6.22 -11.93
C ASN A 64 -14.01 -5.65 -10.93
N TYR A 65 -13.59 -4.76 -10.03
CA TYR A 65 -14.41 -4.24 -8.93
C TYR A 65 -14.37 -2.72 -8.86
N TYR A 66 -15.43 -2.13 -8.30
CA TYR A 66 -15.47 -0.71 -8.02
C TYR A 66 -14.55 -0.38 -6.83
N ASN A 67 -13.47 0.37 -7.07
CA ASN A 67 -12.48 0.74 -6.04
C ASN A 67 -12.97 1.77 -5.01
N GLY A 68 -14.21 2.23 -5.14
CA GLY A 68 -14.70 3.38 -4.41
C GLY A 68 -14.32 4.70 -5.09
N PRO A 69 -14.75 5.82 -4.50
CA PRO A 69 -14.35 7.14 -4.95
C PRO A 69 -12.90 7.44 -4.59
N GLU A 70 -12.32 8.42 -5.26
CA GLU A 70 -11.06 9.03 -4.84
C GLU A 70 -11.24 9.66 -3.47
N PHE A 71 -10.33 9.40 -2.54
CA PHE A 71 -10.44 9.86 -1.16
C PHE A 71 -10.56 11.38 -1.05
N SER A 72 -9.81 12.10 -1.90
CA SER A 72 -9.83 13.57 -2.00
C SER A 72 -11.20 14.14 -2.37
N SER A 73 -12.07 13.35 -2.99
CA SER A 73 -13.42 13.76 -3.40
C SER A 73 -14.47 13.65 -2.28
N LEU A 74 -14.12 13.03 -1.15
CA LEU A 74 -15.00 12.89 0.00
C LEU A 74 -15.14 14.21 0.77
N ASP A 75 -16.20 14.35 1.57
CA ASP A 75 -16.33 15.46 2.51
C ASP A 75 -15.15 15.50 3.50
N GLU A 76 -14.63 16.70 3.81
CA GLU A 76 -13.45 16.87 4.67
C GLU A 76 -13.60 16.22 6.05
N ARG A 77 -14.81 16.23 6.62
CA ARG A 77 -15.04 15.59 7.93
C ARG A 77 -14.95 14.08 7.83
N LEU A 78 -15.42 13.51 6.72
CA LEU A 78 -15.32 12.09 6.46
C LEU A 78 -13.86 11.69 6.21
N GLN A 79 -13.10 12.50 5.46
CA GLN A 79 -11.67 12.29 5.28
C GLN A 79 -10.94 12.26 6.63
N ALA A 80 -11.13 13.29 7.46
CA ALA A 80 -10.52 13.37 8.78
C ALA A 80 -10.87 12.17 9.67
N GLY A 81 -12.15 11.77 9.70
CA GLY A 81 -12.60 10.64 10.50
C GLY A 81 -12.03 9.29 10.05
N LEU A 82 -11.84 9.10 8.74
CA LEU A 82 -11.22 7.88 8.19
C LEU A 82 -9.71 7.84 8.45
N SER A 83 -9.02 8.98 8.36
CA SER A 83 -7.62 9.09 8.73
C SER A 83 -7.40 8.82 10.23
N GLU A 84 -8.24 9.38 11.11
CA GLU A 84 -8.20 9.11 12.55
C GLU A 84 -8.51 7.64 12.86
N PHE A 85 -9.48 7.04 12.14
CA PHE A 85 -9.80 5.62 12.27
C PHE A 85 -8.61 4.72 11.95
N LEU A 86 -7.86 5.00 10.88
CA LEU A 86 -6.63 4.27 10.54
C LEU A 86 -5.54 4.45 11.60
N GLN A 87 -5.28 5.69 12.02
CA GLN A 87 -4.29 5.97 13.07
C GLN A 87 -4.62 5.25 14.38
N GLY A 88 -5.89 5.23 14.78
CA GLY A 88 -6.37 4.52 15.97
C GLY A 88 -6.16 2.99 15.93
N HIS A 89 -5.96 2.41 14.74
CA HIS A 89 -5.62 1.00 14.54
C HIS A 89 -4.12 0.76 14.31
N GLY A 90 -3.27 1.79 14.48
CA GLY A 90 -1.82 1.69 14.34
C GLY A 90 -1.29 1.94 12.92
N ILE A 91 -2.15 2.38 12.00
CA ILE A 91 -1.75 2.81 10.66
C ILE A 91 -1.38 4.31 10.74
N ASN A 92 -0.13 4.58 11.11
CA ASN A 92 0.40 5.92 11.39
C ASN A 92 1.85 6.08 10.90
N GLU A 93 2.48 7.21 11.22
CA GLU A 93 3.86 7.55 10.81
C GLU A 93 4.92 6.50 11.18
N HIS A 94 4.73 5.75 12.27
CA HIS A 94 5.67 4.68 12.65
C HIS A 94 5.55 3.47 11.72
N LEU A 95 4.30 3.13 11.31
CA LEU A 95 4.09 2.08 10.31
C LEU A 95 4.62 2.51 8.94
N ALA A 96 4.38 3.76 8.55
CA ALA A 96 4.91 4.36 7.33
C ALA A 96 6.42 4.23 7.25
N ALA A 97 7.14 4.73 8.26
CA ALA A 97 8.59 4.62 8.34
C ALA A 97 9.08 3.16 8.29
N PHE A 98 8.37 2.24 8.96
CA PHE A 98 8.69 0.83 8.91
C PHE A 98 8.53 0.25 7.49
N VAL A 99 7.42 0.54 6.81
CA VAL A 99 7.15 0.05 5.45
C VAL A 99 8.19 0.57 4.46
N GLU A 100 8.54 1.86 4.56
CA GLU A 100 9.58 2.49 3.72
C GLU A 100 10.96 1.85 3.92
N VAL A 101 11.40 1.65 5.17
CA VAL A 101 12.70 1.01 5.44
C VAL A 101 12.69 -0.47 5.00
N MET A 102 11.61 -1.19 5.26
CA MET A 102 11.49 -2.60 4.90
C MET A 102 11.40 -2.82 3.38
N SER A 103 10.80 -1.89 2.63
CA SER A 103 10.74 -1.99 1.16
C SER A 103 12.15 -1.90 0.57
N ILE A 104 12.98 -0.97 1.05
CA ILE A 104 14.38 -0.80 0.64
C ILE A 104 15.22 -2.03 1.01
N ASP A 105 15.11 -2.54 2.23
CA ASP A 105 15.83 -3.77 2.64
C ASP A 105 15.44 -4.97 1.76
N LYS A 106 14.13 -5.14 1.51
CA LYS A 106 13.63 -6.23 0.67
C LYS A 106 14.11 -6.10 -0.77
N ASP A 107 14.09 -4.90 -1.35
CA ASP A 107 14.56 -4.66 -2.72
C ASP A 107 16.03 -5.03 -2.87
N ASN A 108 16.89 -4.58 -1.94
CA ASN A 108 18.29 -4.95 -1.91
C ASN A 108 18.51 -6.47 -1.85
N ARG A 109 17.75 -7.17 -0.99
CA ARG A 109 17.83 -8.65 -0.88
C ARG A 109 17.38 -9.34 -2.17
N LEU A 110 16.32 -8.86 -2.80
CA LEU A 110 15.81 -9.40 -4.07
C LEU A 110 16.82 -9.16 -5.20
N TYR A 111 17.46 -8.00 -5.24
CA TYR A 111 18.50 -7.69 -6.21
C TYR A 111 19.70 -8.63 -6.10
N ILE A 112 20.19 -8.88 -4.88
CA ILE A 112 21.28 -9.83 -4.66
C ILE A 112 20.90 -11.25 -5.10
N ASN A 113 19.71 -11.73 -4.71
CA ASN A 113 19.24 -13.05 -5.14
C ASN A 113 19.11 -13.14 -6.66
N TRP A 114 18.60 -12.10 -7.32
CA TRP A 114 18.48 -12.05 -8.77
C TRP A 114 19.84 -12.12 -9.47
N LEU A 115 20.86 -11.45 -8.94
CA LEU A 115 22.24 -11.55 -9.45
C LEU A 115 22.81 -12.97 -9.29
N GLU A 116 22.53 -13.63 -8.17
CA GLU A 116 22.93 -15.01 -7.94
C GLU A 116 22.26 -15.97 -8.94
N ASP A 117 20.95 -15.81 -9.16
CA ASP A 117 20.17 -16.59 -10.13
C ASP A 117 20.70 -16.37 -11.56
N MET A 118 20.99 -15.12 -11.94
CA MET A 118 21.60 -14.81 -13.23
C MET A 118 22.97 -15.46 -13.43
N LYS A 119 23.81 -15.40 -12.39
CA LYS A 119 25.13 -16.03 -12.42
C LYS A 119 25.01 -17.55 -12.57
N ALA A 120 24.03 -18.18 -11.92
CA ALA A 120 23.77 -19.61 -12.04
C ALA A 120 23.22 -19.98 -13.42
N PHE A 121 22.46 -19.10 -14.07
CA PHE A 121 21.95 -19.31 -15.43
C PHE A 121 23.05 -19.23 -16.51
N VAL A 122 24.03 -18.33 -16.34
CA VAL A 122 25.09 -18.09 -17.34
C VAL A 122 26.24 -19.11 -17.25
N ASN A 123 26.54 -19.63 -16.05
CA ASN A 123 27.59 -20.64 -15.84
C ASN A 123 27.08 -22.06 -16.12
#